data_AF-A0A9P0VV91-F1
#
_entry.id   AF-A0A9P0VV91-F1
#
_cell.length_a   1.000
_cell.length_b   1.000
_cell.length_c   1.000
_cell.angle_alpha   90.00
_cell.angle_beta   90.00
_cell.angle_gamma   90.00
#
_symmetry.space_group_name_H-M   'P 1'
#
loop_
_entity.id
_entity.type
_entity.pdbx_description
1 polymer ?
#
loop_
_entity_poly.entity_id
_entity_poly.type
_entity_poly.pdbx_seq_one_letter_code
_entity_poly.pdbx_strand_id
1 'polypeptide(L)'
;MNERSSRSHTIFRIILESKDANQKDGPVHISYLNSMDLAGSERVSLTKAAGEHLKEGANINKSLSVLGNVIRQLSEGKEFISYRDSKLTRLLSQALGSNAKSLIIGNVT
;
A
#
# COMPACT_ATOMS: atom_id res chain seq x y z
N MET A 1 10.86 -12.24 18.43
CA MET A 1 9.99 -11.60 17.42
C MET A 1 9.26 -10.46 18.10
N ASN A 2 8.97 -9.36 17.40
CA ASN A 2 8.34 -8.20 18.01
C ASN A 2 6.85 -8.47 18.26
N GLU A 3 6.47 -8.74 19.49
CA GLU A 3 5.06 -8.92 19.90
C GLU A 3 4.18 -7.70 19.58
N ARG A 4 4.81 -6.53 19.34
CA ARG A 4 4.12 -5.29 18.98
C ARG A 4 4.00 -5.06 17.47
N SER A 5 4.49 -5.98 16.63
CA SER A 5 4.34 -5.82 15.18
C SER A 5 2.89 -6.00 14.76
N SER A 6 2.35 -5.03 14.02
CA SER A 6 1.04 -5.15 13.40
C SER A 6 1.01 -6.31 12.40
N ARG A 7 -0.09 -7.07 12.40
CA ARG A 7 -0.35 -8.21 11.48
C ARG A 7 -1.35 -7.88 10.37
N SER A 8 -1.69 -6.61 10.21
CA SER A 8 -2.61 -6.11 9.19
C SER A 8 -2.02 -4.88 8.51
N HIS A 9 -2.51 -4.61 7.29
CA HIS A 9 -2.23 -3.38 6.58
C HIS A 9 -3.40 -2.42 6.80
N THR A 10 -3.10 -1.15 7.04
CA THR A 10 -4.10 -0.10 7.21
C THR A 10 -3.95 0.95 6.11
N ILE A 11 -5.05 1.30 5.46
CA ILE A 11 -5.10 2.40 4.50
C ILE A 11 -6.07 3.43 5.05
N PHE A 12 -5.52 4.60 5.38
CA PHE A 12 -6.29 5.76 5.80
C PHE A 12 -6.27 6.80 4.68
N ARG A 13 -7.45 7.21 4.23
CA ARG A 13 -7.61 8.16 3.11
C ARG A 13 -8.40 9.37 3.59
N ILE A 14 -7.81 10.54 3.37
CA ILE A 14 -8.50 11.82 3.47
C ILE A 14 -8.83 12.28 2.05
N ILE A 15 -10.10 12.60 1.82
CA ILE A 15 -10.57 13.23 0.59
C ILE A 15 -10.84 14.69 0.93
N LEU A 16 -10.11 15.59 0.28
CA LEU A 16 -10.21 17.03 0.46
C LEU A 16 -10.94 17.60 -0.75
N GLU A 17 -12.14 18.13 -0.52
CA GLU A 17 -12.88 18.90 -1.52
C GLU A 17 -12.73 20.38 -1.20
N SER A 18 -12.34 21.18 -2.19
CA SER A 18 -12.16 22.62 -2.05
C SER A 18 -12.74 23.37 -3.24
N LYS A 19 -13.28 24.55 -2.98
CA LYS A 19 -13.86 25.43 -3.98
C LYS A 19 -13.40 26.86 -3.71
N ASP A 20 -13.09 27.61 -4.76
CA ASP A 20 -12.76 29.02 -4.62
C ASP A 20 -14.01 29.80 -4.18
N ALA A 21 -13.92 30.46 -3.02
CA ALA A 21 -15.01 31.25 -2.47
C ALA A 21 -15.43 32.42 -3.37
N ASN A 22 -14.53 32.89 -4.25
CA ASN A 22 -14.80 34.00 -5.17
C ASN A 22 -15.50 33.54 -6.46
N GLN A 23 -15.56 32.24 -6.74
CA GLN A 23 -16.23 31.69 -7.93
C GLN A 23 -17.44 30.84 -7.53
N LYS A 24 -18.64 31.46 -7.54
CA LYS A 24 -19.91 30.76 -7.23
C LYS A 24 -20.15 29.52 -8.10
N ASP A 25 -19.71 29.53 -9.36
CA ASP A 25 -19.84 28.40 -10.31
C ASP A 25 -18.47 27.85 -10.77
N GLY A 26 -17.42 28.05 -9.98
CA GLY A 26 -16.09 27.52 -10.25
C GLY A 26 -15.97 26.01 -10.02
N PRO A 27 -14.92 25.37 -10.57
CA PRO A 27 -14.68 23.94 -10.41
C PRO A 27 -14.43 23.58 -8.94
N VAL A 28 -14.81 22.35 -8.56
CA VAL A 28 -14.45 21.76 -7.26
C VAL A 28 -13.16 20.99 -7.43
N HIS A 29 -12.16 21.33 -6.62
CA HIS A 29 -10.90 20.60 -6.55
C HIS A 29 -11.00 19.46 -5.55
N ILE A 30 -10.78 18.23 -6.01
CA ILE A 30 -10.76 17.03 -5.17
C ILE A 30 -9.31 16.54 -5.07
N SER A 31 -8.80 16.44 -3.85
CA SER A 31 -7.46 15.93 -3.55
C SER A 31 -7.53 14.70 -2.66
N TYR A 32 -6.63 13.74 -2.88
CA TYR A 32 -6.55 12.51 -2.10
C TYR A 32 -5.24 12.46 -1.34
N LEU A 33 -5.30 12.46 -0.02
CA LEU A 33 -4.16 12.17 0.84
C LEU A 33 -4.31 10.74 1.38
N ASN A 34 -3.36 9.88 1.04
CA ASN A 34 -3.36 8.50 1.49
C ASN A 34 -2.20 8.28 2.47
N SER A 35 -2.52 7.80 3.68
CA SER A 35 -1.55 7.32 4.66
C SER A 35 -1.70 5.81 4.79
N MET A 36 -0.61 5.09 4.59
CA MET A 36 -0.61 3.63 4.50
C MET A 36 0.37 3.08 5.51
N ASP A 37 -0.12 2.23 6.41
CA ASP A 37 0.69 1.46 7.33
C ASP A 37 0.71 0.01 6.88
N LEU A 38 1.90 -0.56 6.77
CA LEU A 38 2.10 -1.91 6.26
C LEU A 38 2.63 -2.81 7.37
N ALA A 39 2.08 -4.02 7.45
CA ALA A 39 2.57 -5.05 8.36
C ALA A 39 4.03 -5.43 8.06
N GLY A 40 4.66 -6.08 9.04
CA GLY A 40 6.03 -6.56 8.91
C GLY A 40 6.21 -7.60 7.81
N SER A 41 7.37 -7.57 7.15
CA SER A 41 7.80 -8.60 6.19
C SER A 41 8.65 -9.68 6.90
N GLU A 42 8.14 -10.24 7.99
CA GLU A 42 8.87 -11.24 8.76
C GLU A 42 9.13 -12.54 7.98
N ARG A 43 10.35 -13.08 8.14
CA ARG A 43 10.66 -14.42 7.64
C ARG A 43 10.00 -15.47 8.52
N VAL A 44 9.02 -16.16 7.96
CA VAL A 44 8.30 -17.27 8.60
C VAL A 44 9.23 -18.33 9.19
N SER A 45 10.36 -18.64 8.55
CA SER A 45 11.34 -19.61 9.05
C SER A 45 12.00 -19.21 10.38
N LEU A 46 12.04 -17.92 10.69
CA LEU A 46 12.50 -17.38 11.98
C LEU A 46 11.37 -17.32 13.00
N THR A 47 10.13 -17.59 12.58
CA THR A 47 8.96 -17.67 13.45
C THR A 47 8.74 -19.14 13.84
N LYS A 48 8.37 -19.37 15.11
CA LYS A 48 7.84 -20.67 15.54
C LYS A 48 6.32 -20.77 15.25
N ALA A 49 5.83 -20.01 14.26
CA ALA A 49 4.41 -19.95 13.95
C ALA A 49 3.97 -21.24 13.26
N ALA A 50 2.83 -21.77 13.69
CA ALA A 50 2.22 -22.97 13.14
C ALA A 50 0.72 -22.76 12.93
N GLY A 51 0.10 -23.65 12.14
CA GLY A 51 -1.35 -23.62 11.90
C GLY A 51 -1.84 -22.29 11.33
N GLU A 52 -2.80 -21.66 12.01
CA GLU A 52 -3.42 -20.41 11.55
C GLU A 52 -2.46 -19.23 11.55
N HIS A 53 -1.52 -19.14 12.49
CA HIS A 53 -0.52 -18.06 12.50
C HIS A 53 0.45 -18.16 11.32
N LEU A 54 0.76 -19.38 10.87
CA LEU A 54 1.57 -19.60 9.67
C LEU A 54 0.82 -19.13 8.43
N LYS A 55 -0.47 -19.44 8.31
CA LYS A 55 -1.34 -19.00 7.20
C LYS A 55 -1.48 -17.47 7.19
N GLU A 56 -1.68 -16.86 8.36
CA GLU A 56 -1.75 -15.41 8.53
C GLU A 56 -0.47 -14.73 8.03
N GLY A 57 0.70 -15.15 8.55
CA GLY A 57 2.00 -14.61 8.13
C GLY A 57 2.29 -14.81 6.63
N ALA A 58 1.88 -15.96 6.07
CA ALA A 58 1.98 -16.20 4.63
C ALA A 58 1.14 -15.21 3.81
N ASN A 59 -0.07 -14.88 4.27
CA ASN A 59 -0.94 -13.92 3.59
C ASN A 59 -0.40 -12.48 3.68
N ILE A 60 0.14 -12.08 4.84
CA ILE A 60 0.83 -10.80 5.03
C ILE A 60 1.98 -10.69 4.01
N ASN A 61 2.90 -11.65 4.03
CA ASN A 61 4.06 -11.66 3.14
C ASN A 61 3.68 -11.74 1.67
N LYS A 62 2.59 -12.45 1.32
CA LYS A 62 2.09 -12.49 -0.06
C LYS A 62 1.72 -11.10 -0.56
N SER A 63 0.95 -10.33 0.21
CA SER A 63 0.55 -8.98 -0.19
C SER A 63 1.75 -8.03 -0.34
N LEU A 64 2.75 -8.13 0.55
CA LEU A 64 4.00 -7.36 0.47
C LEU A 64 4.87 -7.78 -0.71
N SER A 65 4.94 -9.07 -1.02
CA SER A 65 5.69 -9.59 -2.18
C SER A 65 5.09 -9.12 -3.50
N VAL A 66 3.74 -9.13 -3.60
CA VAL A 66 3.03 -8.58 -4.76
C VAL A 66 3.28 -7.08 -4.90
N LEU A 67 3.28 -6.32 -3.79
CA LEU A 67 3.64 -4.90 -3.79
C LEU A 67 5.07 -4.67 -4.32
N GLY A 68 6.05 -5.44 -3.82
CA GLY A 68 7.42 -5.37 -4.31
C GLY A 68 7.53 -5.69 -5.81
N ASN A 69 6.79 -6.69 -6.30
CA ASN A 69 6.75 -7.00 -7.73
C ASN A 69 6.14 -5.86 -8.56
N VAL A 70 5.06 -5.22 -8.10
CA VAL A 70 4.46 -4.06 -8.78
C VAL A 70 5.45 -2.90 -8.88
N ILE A 71 6.14 -2.56 -7.79
CA ILE A 71 7.16 -1.50 -7.78
C ILE A 71 8.28 -1.85 -8.78
N ARG A 72 8.73 -3.11 -8.80
CA ARG A 72 9.73 -3.57 -9.77
C ARG A 72 9.25 -3.42 -11.21
N GLN A 73 8.05 -3.88 -11.53
CA GLN A 73 7.48 -3.77 -12.88
C GLN A 73 7.39 -2.30 -13.34
N LEU A 74 7.04 -1.39 -12.42
CA LEU A 74 7.01 0.05 -12.68
C LEU A 74 8.42 0.60 -12.95
N SER A 75 9.41 0.23 -12.14
CA SER A 75 10.81 0.66 -12.35
C SER A 75 11.41 0.13 -13.66
N GLU A 76 10.97 -1.05 -14.10
CA GLU A 76 11.36 -1.67 -15.37
C GLU A 76 10.61 -1.07 -16.58
N GLY A 77 9.64 -0.16 -16.36
CA GLY A 77 8.86 0.47 -17.43
C GLY A 77 7.95 -0.50 -18.17
N LYS A 78 7.47 -1.56 -17.53
CA LYS A 78 6.59 -2.55 -18.17
C LYS A 78 5.24 -1.94 -18.53
N GLU A 79 4.74 -2.29 -19.72
CA GLU A 79 3.41 -1.86 -20.18
C GLU A 79 2.28 -2.43 -19.31
N PHE A 80 2.41 -3.70 -18.90
CA PHE A 80 1.44 -4.37 -18.05
C PHE A 80 1.97 -4.49 -16.62
N ILE A 81 1.24 -3.87 -15.68
CA ILE A 81 1.53 -3.92 -14.25
C ILE A 81 0.45 -4.74 -13.52
N SER A 82 0.87 -5.75 -12.76
CA SER A 82 0.00 -6.73 -12.11
C SER A 82 -0.65 -6.23 -10.81
N TYR A 83 -1.28 -5.06 -10.84
CA TYR A 83 -1.93 -4.49 -9.64
C TYR A 83 -3.00 -5.40 -9.06
N ARG A 84 -3.60 -6.30 -9.85
CA ARG A 84 -4.75 -7.12 -9.49
C ARG A 84 -4.42 -8.34 -8.61
N ASP A 85 -3.14 -8.68 -8.47
CA ASP A 85 -2.69 -9.88 -7.77
C ASP A 85 -2.87 -9.80 -6.24
N SER A 86 -3.09 -8.59 -5.70
CA SER A 86 -3.49 -8.39 -4.31
C SER A 86 -4.50 -7.25 -4.16
N LYS A 87 -5.36 -7.33 -3.14
CA LYS A 87 -6.28 -6.22 -2.79
C LYS A 87 -5.51 -4.94 -2.45
N LEU A 88 -4.36 -5.08 -1.76
CA LEU A 88 -3.48 -3.99 -1.41
C LEU A 88 -3.04 -3.23 -2.68
N THR A 89 -2.36 -3.91 -3.60
CA THR A 89 -1.87 -3.28 -4.85
C THR A 89 -2.98 -2.72 -5.74
N ARG A 90 -4.20 -3.27 -5.68
CA ARG A 90 -5.37 -2.67 -6.36
C ARG A 90 -5.73 -1.31 -5.78
N LEU A 91 -5.80 -1.21 -4.44
CA LEU A 91 -6.09 0.03 -3.74
C LEU A 91 -4.98 1.07 -3.93
N LEU A 92 -3.73 0.59 -4.08
CA LEU A 92 -2.54 1.42 -4.26
C LEU A 92 -2.25 1.81 -5.71
N SER A 93 -2.95 1.27 -6.69
CA SER A 93 -2.70 1.51 -8.12
C SER A 93 -2.62 3.00 -8.49
N GLN A 94 -3.51 3.82 -7.91
CA GLN A 94 -3.52 5.28 -8.10
C GLN A 94 -2.31 5.97 -7.45
N ALA A 95 -1.82 5.46 -6.32
CA ALA A 95 -0.65 6.04 -5.65
C ALA A 95 0.67 5.62 -6.33
N LEU A 96 0.76 4.40 -6.86
CA LEU A 96 2.03 3.83 -7.35
C LEU A 96 2.29 4.11 -8.84
N GLY A 97 1.26 4.12 -9.69
CA GLY A 97 1.44 4.19 -11.14
C GLY A 97 0.70 5.32 -11.85
N SER A 98 0.02 6.20 -11.12
CA SER A 98 -0.75 7.31 -11.69
C SER A 98 -0.13 8.66 -11.30
N ASN A 99 -0.83 9.76 -11.62
CA ASN A 99 -0.45 11.14 -11.31
C ASN A 99 -0.63 11.48 -9.82
N ALA A 100 0.03 10.72 -8.94
CA ALA A 100 0.09 10.97 -7.51
C ALA A 100 1.54 11.19 -7.10
N LYS A 101 1.76 12.14 -6.19
CA LYS A 101 3.05 12.26 -5.51
C LYS A 101 3.09 11.20 -4.41
N SER A 102 4.10 10.36 -4.43
CA SER A 102 4.24 9.23 -3.52
C SER A 102 5.60 9.24 -2.84
N LEU A 103 5.60 8.91 -1.56
CA LEU A 103 6.79 8.73 -0.73
C LEU A 103 6.72 7.35 -0.11
N ILE A 104 7.82 6.62 -0.13
CA ILE A 104 7.96 5.31 0.52
C ILE A 104 8.98 5.48 1.64
N ILE A 105 8.64 4.99 2.83
CA ILE A 105 9.53 4.95 3.99
C ILE A 105 9.97 3.51 4.19
N GLY A 106 11.28 3.27 4.15
CA GLY A 106 11.87 1.95 4.38
C GLY A 106 12.44 1.82 5.79
N ASN A 107 11.72 1.12 6.67
CA ASN A 107 12.20 0.81 8.02
C ASN A 107 12.95 -0.52 8.00
N VAL A 108 14.28 -0.46 8.15
CA VAL A 108 15.17 -1.63 8.19
C VAL A 108 15.67 -1.89 9.62
N THR A 109 15.86 -3.16 9.96
CA THR A 109 16.44 -3.63 11.23
C THR A 109 17.64 -4.52 10.97
#